data_AF-C7R8Z2-F1
#
_entry.id   AF-C7R8Z2-F1
#
_cell.length_a   1.000
_cell.length_b   1.000
_cell.length_c   1.000
_cell.angle_alpha   90.00
_cell.angle_beta   90.00
_cell.angle_gamma   90.00
#
_symmetry.space_group_name_H-M   'P 1'
#
loop_
_entity.id
_entity.type
_entity.pdbx_description
1 polymer ?
#
loop_
_entity_poly.entity_id
_entity_poly.type
_entity_poly.pdbx_seq_one_letter_code
_entity_poly.pdbx_strand_id
1 'polypeptide(L)'
;MKKILILLVSLLVIGSIIYWMQGSETEQSRKNEETSQEPEQEITQEVASTSDLTVSVEKGTAKKEEPVAEKSQVANIYPAFRDCADKVDQKYPGMDIELYKVTSELYADGEMAAGISPYQTMPTASLKSLAEADDVDALFVLGIETVWLATTGLMINQHSDLPKLSGEERSEIAKSHKLDLELLEQGEEYLFRVATLGKVGGLGEYASLASLGMKRLSEDTDEQKVQELIAKILAYSELAHEVHREDGIMQEIMKSQLKSVQRKAFEPFVERDDFKTFKANVQERADYEFEELFSRWKERREYYGLPTHPKFITDDLVEYSEAMEACHKLLN
;
A
#
# COMPACT_ATOMS: atom_id res chain seq x y z
N MET A 1 34.60 1.71 -7.62
CA MET A 1 33.84 1.21 -8.79
C MET A 1 32.64 0.33 -8.42
N LYS A 2 32.75 -0.63 -7.48
CA LYS A 2 31.59 -1.46 -7.05
C LYS A 2 30.39 -0.67 -6.49
N LYS A 3 30.64 0.41 -5.71
CA LYS A 3 29.57 1.26 -5.15
C LYS A 3 28.79 2.04 -6.21
N ILE A 4 29.42 2.37 -7.34
CA ILE A 4 28.77 3.08 -8.47
C ILE A 4 27.92 2.09 -9.28
N LEU A 5 28.38 0.85 -9.42
CA LEU A 5 27.65 -0.22 -10.11
C LEU A 5 26.34 -0.57 -9.38
N ILE A 6 26.38 -0.66 -8.04
CA ILE A 6 25.18 -0.92 -7.23
C ILE A 6 24.18 0.22 -7.38
N LEU A 7 24.64 1.47 -7.32
CA LEU A 7 23.78 2.65 -7.46
C LEU A 7 23.11 2.72 -8.84
N LEU A 8 23.83 2.34 -9.90
CA LEU A 8 23.28 2.26 -11.26
C LEU A 8 22.25 1.13 -11.42
N VAL A 9 22.48 -0.03 -10.81
CA VAL A 9 21.52 -1.15 -10.85
C VAL A 9 20.27 -0.80 -10.04
N SER A 10 20.40 -0.16 -8.88
CA SER A 10 19.27 0.31 -8.08
C SER A 10 18.44 1.37 -8.82
N LEU A 11 19.09 2.30 -9.51
CA LEU A 11 18.41 3.31 -10.34
C LEU A 11 17.68 2.70 -11.53
N LEU A 12 18.23 1.64 -12.15
CA LEU A 12 17.58 0.92 -13.24
C LEU A 12 16.34 0.14 -12.78
N VAL A 13 16.40 -0.47 -11.59
CA VAL A 13 15.25 -1.18 -11.00
C VAL A 13 14.14 -0.20 -10.61
N ILE A 14 14.48 0.95 -10.02
CA ILE A 14 13.48 1.97 -9.68
C ILE A 14 12.90 2.59 -10.97
N GLY A 15 13.73 2.83 -11.99
CA GLY A 15 13.30 3.32 -13.29
C GLY A 15 12.37 2.37 -14.03
N SER A 16 12.62 1.05 -13.97
CA SER A 16 11.74 0.05 -14.60
C SER A 16 10.38 -0.08 -13.91
N ILE A 17 10.34 0.07 -12.57
CA ILE A 17 9.09 0.10 -11.80
C ILE A 17 8.26 1.34 -12.17
N ILE A 18 8.88 2.52 -12.26
CA ILE A 18 8.18 3.76 -12.66
C ILE A 18 7.68 3.67 -14.11
N TYR A 19 8.49 3.11 -15.02
CA TYR A 19 8.10 2.90 -16.42
C TYR A 19 6.90 1.96 -16.54
N TRP A 20 6.88 0.86 -15.77
CA TRP A 20 5.73 -0.06 -15.73
C TRP A 20 4.47 0.60 -15.16
N MET A 21 4.60 1.51 -14.20
CA MET A 21 3.46 2.24 -13.65
C MET A 21 2.89 3.28 -14.62
N GLN A 22 3.72 3.90 -15.47
CA GLN A 22 3.27 4.92 -16.43
C GLN A 22 2.81 4.36 -17.80
N GLY A 23 3.22 3.14 -18.16
CA GLY A 23 2.89 2.51 -19.44
C GLY A 23 1.43 2.04 -19.61
N SER A 24 0.58 2.19 -18.59
CA SER A 24 -0.81 1.72 -18.64
C SER A 24 -1.82 2.70 -19.27
N GLU A 25 -1.39 3.91 -19.69
CA GLU A 25 -2.30 4.95 -20.21
C GLU A 25 -2.07 5.36 -21.68
N THR A 26 -1.27 4.64 -22.48
CA THR A 26 -1.02 5.06 -23.88
C THR A 26 -1.20 3.97 -24.93
N GLU A 27 -2.30 3.22 -24.89
CA GLU A 27 -2.67 2.36 -26.02
C GLU A 27 -4.19 2.20 -26.19
N GLN A 28 -4.90 3.33 -26.22
CA GLN A 28 -6.30 3.36 -26.63
C GLN A 28 -6.57 4.53 -27.59
N SER A 29 -5.73 4.67 -28.61
CA SER A 29 -6.10 5.41 -29.82
C SER A 29 -5.27 4.98 -31.03
N ARG A 30 -5.54 3.77 -31.55
CA ARG A 30 -5.39 3.48 -32.98
C ARG A 30 -6.32 2.34 -33.37
N LYS A 31 -7.48 2.73 -33.90
CA LYS A 31 -8.43 1.86 -34.58
C LYS A 31 -7.88 1.43 -35.95
N ASN A 32 -8.15 0.17 -36.27
CA ASN A 32 -8.43 -0.40 -37.59
C ASN A 32 -7.33 -0.40 -38.66
N GLU A 33 -6.79 -1.57 -38.94
CA GLU A 33 -6.75 -2.13 -40.30
C GLU A 33 -6.75 -3.66 -40.24
N GLU A 34 -7.69 -4.29 -40.95
CA GLU A 34 -7.80 -5.74 -41.17
C GLU A 34 -6.63 -6.23 -42.05
N THR A 35 -6.16 -7.46 -41.83
CA THR A 35 -6.32 -8.61 -42.77
C THR A 35 -5.33 -9.75 -42.45
N SER A 36 -5.89 -10.91 -42.10
CA SER A 36 -5.54 -12.30 -42.47
C SER A 36 -4.15 -12.64 -43.05
N GLN A 37 -3.41 -13.55 -42.42
CA GLN A 37 -3.05 -14.90 -42.93
C GLN A 37 -1.95 -15.58 -42.06
N GLU A 38 -2.27 -16.74 -41.49
CA GLU A 38 -1.34 -17.87 -41.25
C GLU A 38 -1.01 -18.58 -42.59
N PRO A 39 0.01 -19.46 -42.75
CA PRO A 39 0.53 -20.41 -41.74
C PRO A 39 2.05 -20.77 -41.74
N GLU A 40 2.42 -21.56 -40.71
CA GLU A 40 3.36 -22.70 -40.65
C GLU A 40 4.92 -22.55 -40.63
N GLN A 41 5.48 -23.06 -39.49
CA GLN A 41 6.68 -23.90 -39.25
C GLN A 41 8.06 -23.46 -39.84
N GLU A 42 9.23 -23.58 -39.18
CA GLU A 42 9.81 -24.67 -38.39
C GLU A 42 11.07 -24.18 -37.63
N ILE A 43 11.28 -24.71 -36.42
CA ILE A 43 12.50 -24.93 -35.60
C ILE A 43 13.84 -24.33 -36.09
N THR A 44 14.57 -23.57 -35.24
CA THR A 44 15.92 -23.90 -34.69
C THR A 44 16.35 -22.91 -33.60
N GLN A 45 16.99 -23.48 -32.58
CA GLN A 45 17.56 -22.93 -31.35
C GLN A 45 18.85 -22.12 -31.61
N GLU A 46 18.96 -20.88 -31.13
CA GLU A 46 20.26 -20.27 -30.81
C GLU A 46 20.15 -19.12 -29.80
N VAL A 47 21.10 -19.10 -28.87
CA VAL A 47 21.24 -18.18 -27.74
C VAL A 47 22.12 -17.00 -28.16
N ALA A 48 21.58 -15.77 -28.16
CA ALA A 48 22.33 -14.50 -28.02
C ALA A 48 21.30 -13.38 -27.83
N SER A 49 21.22 -12.70 -26.68
CA SER A 49 22.08 -11.57 -26.30
C SER A 49 22.13 -10.44 -27.34
N THR A 50 21.18 -9.51 -27.29
CA THR A 50 21.40 -8.10 -27.70
C THR A 50 20.35 -7.18 -27.08
N SER A 51 20.84 -6.22 -26.28
CA SER A 51 20.21 -4.91 -26.16
C SER A 51 20.38 -4.20 -27.50
N ASP A 52 19.33 -3.56 -28.00
CA ASP A 52 19.42 -2.33 -28.79
C ASP A 52 18.00 -1.83 -29.12
N LEU A 53 17.60 -0.72 -28.49
CA LEU A 53 16.51 0.11 -28.97
C LEU A 53 16.88 1.58 -28.73
N THR A 54 17.71 2.09 -29.62
CA THR A 54 17.98 3.51 -29.81
C THR A 54 16.90 4.09 -30.73
N VAL A 55 16.06 4.98 -30.20
CA VAL A 55 15.19 5.84 -31.02
C VAL A 55 15.69 7.28 -30.91
N SER A 56 16.22 7.76 -32.03
CA SER A 56 16.60 9.14 -32.27
C SER A 56 15.36 10.03 -32.37
N VAL A 57 15.29 11.10 -31.57
CA VAL A 57 14.25 12.13 -31.67
C VAL A 57 14.83 13.38 -32.34
N GLU A 58 14.26 13.72 -33.49
CA GLU A 58 14.54 14.95 -34.24
C GLU A 58 14.13 16.21 -33.46
N LYS A 59 14.99 17.22 -33.52
CA LYS A 59 14.79 18.58 -32.99
C LYS A 59 13.71 19.34 -33.77
N GLY A 60 12.62 19.69 -33.11
CA GLY A 60 11.62 20.66 -33.57
C GLY A 60 11.62 21.94 -32.74
N THR A 61 11.72 23.07 -33.43
CA THR A 61 11.81 24.49 -33.04
C THR A 61 10.89 25.02 -31.92
N ALA A 62 11.47 25.91 -31.10
CA ALA A 62 10.85 26.64 -30.01
C ALA A 62 9.87 27.75 -30.45
N LYS A 63 8.72 27.84 -29.79
CA LYS A 63 7.87 29.04 -29.73
C LYS A 63 7.89 29.60 -28.30
N LYS A 64 8.14 30.91 -28.23
CA LYS A 64 8.15 31.76 -27.04
C LYS A 64 6.71 31.92 -26.49
N GLU A 65 6.50 31.60 -25.22
CA GLU A 65 5.38 32.11 -24.43
C GLU A 65 5.94 32.81 -23.19
N GLU A 66 5.41 34.01 -22.93
CA GLU A 66 5.75 34.86 -21.78
C GLU A 66 5.12 34.32 -20.47
N PRO A 67 5.72 34.62 -19.31
CA PRO A 67 5.48 33.86 -18.08
C PRO A 67 4.23 34.33 -17.36
N VAL A 68 3.28 33.41 -17.16
CA VAL A 68 2.24 33.55 -16.15
C VAL A 68 2.88 33.27 -14.78
N ALA A 69 3.13 34.33 -14.02
CA ALA A 69 3.22 34.25 -12.55
C ALA A 69 1.87 33.75 -12.04
N GLU A 70 1.74 32.82 -11.08
CA GLU A 70 2.48 32.68 -9.84
C GLU A 70 2.30 31.21 -9.41
N LYS A 71 3.34 30.37 -9.61
CA LYS A 71 3.36 29.02 -9.04
C LYS A 71 3.61 29.17 -7.54
N SER A 72 2.63 28.78 -6.72
CA SER A 72 2.88 28.54 -5.29
C SER A 72 4.11 27.64 -5.18
N GLN A 73 5.11 28.10 -4.45
CA GLN A 73 6.35 27.38 -4.23
C GLN A 73 6.02 26.04 -3.55
N VAL A 74 5.94 24.96 -4.32
CA VAL A 74 6.18 23.61 -3.81
C VAL A 74 7.69 23.53 -3.60
N ALA A 75 8.19 24.23 -2.58
CA ALA A 75 9.60 24.33 -2.27
C ALA A 75 10.07 23.00 -1.69
N ASN A 76 10.74 22.18 -2.51
CA ASN A 76 11.77 21.21 -2.12
C ASN A 76 11.64 20.59 -0.70
N ILE A 77 10.46 20.04 -0.40
CA ILE A 77 10.10 19.52 0.93
C ILE A 77 10.91 18.27 1.28
N TYR A 78 11.25 17.47 0.27
CA TYR A 78 11.95 16.19 0.44
C TYR A 78 13.41 16.34 0.90
N PRO A 79 14.22 17.26 0.33
CA PRO A 79 15.55 17.53 0.86
C PRO A 79 15.56 18.05 2.29
N ALA A 80 14.58 18.89 2.68
CA ALA A 80 14.52 19.45 4.03
C ALA A 80 14.24 18.37 5.10
N PHE A 81 13.30 17.45 4.83
CA PHE A 81 13.08 16.29 5.69
C PHE A 81 14.34 15.43 5.81
N ARG A 82 14.97 15.11 4.67
CA ARG A 82 16.16 14.26 4.64
C ARG A 82 17.33 14.88 5.42
N ASP A 83 17.61 16.16 5.21
CA ASP A 83 18.67 16.87 5.92
C ASP A 83 18.38 16.96 7.43
N CYS A 84 17.11 17.01 7.83
CA CYS A 84 16.70 16.96 9.22
C CYS A 84 16.93 15.57 9.81
N ALA A 85 16.39 14.51 9.18
CA ALA A 85 16.54 13.12 9.59
C ALA A 85 18.02 12.72 9.71
N ASP A 86 18.85 13.05 8.71
CA ASP A 86 20.28 12.77 8.71
C ASP A 86 21.00 13.42 9.91
N LYS A 87 20.56 14.60 10.36
CA LYS A 87 21.11 15.25 11.57
C LYS A 87 20.63 14.60 12.86
N VAL A 88 19.39 14.14 12.89
CA VAL A 88 18.83 13.41 14.04
C VAL A 88 19.56 12.07 14.20
N ASP A 89 19.74 11.31 13.13
CA ASP A 89 20.48 10.04 13.17
C ASP A 89 21.95 10.22 13.59
N GLN A 90 22.59 11.32 13.18
CA GLN A 90 23.93 11.68 13.65
C GLN A 90 23.98 12.02 15.14
N LYS A 91 22.91 12.64 15.67
CA LYS A 91 22.81 13.01 17.09
C LYS A 91 22.46 11.80 17.96
N TYR A 92 21.73 10.83 17.43
CA TYR A 92 21.26 9.64 18.13
C TYR A 92 21.70 8.34 17.40
N PRO A 93 23.00 7.99 17.42
CA PRO A 93 23.51 6.87 16.64
C PRO A 93 22.85 5.54 17.01
N GLY A 94 22.30 4.82 16.03
CA GLY A 94 21.71 3.49 16.19
C GLY A 94 20.26 3.49 16.69
N MET A 95 19.68 4.64 17.01
CA MET A 95 18.26 4.73 17.40
C MET A 95 17.32 4.52 16.20
N ASP A 96 17.80 4.76 14.98
CA ASP A 96 17.10 4.40 13.74
C ASP A 96 16.85 2.88 13.65
N ILE A 97 17.84 2.08 14.04
CA ILE A 97 17.75 0.62 14.07
C ILE A 97 16.79 0.16 15.18
N GLU A 98 16.86 0.76 16.36
CA GLU A 98 15.96 0.42 17.47
C GLU A 98 14.51 0.82 17.15
N LEU A 99 14.28 1.98 16.53
CA LEU A 99 12.95 2.39 16.05
C LEU A 99 12.44 1.43 14.97
N TYR A 100 13.32 1.01 14.05
CA TYR A 100 12.97 -0.01 13.06
C TYR A 100 12.56 -1.34 13.72
N LYS A 101 13.27 -1.81 14.75
CA LYS A 101 12.91 -3.05 15.45
C LYS A 101 11.52 -2.93 16.09
N VAL A 102 11.29 -1.88 16.88
CA VAL A 102 9.99 -1.64 17.53
C VAL A 102 8.89 -1.57 16.48
N THR A 103 9.07 -0.78 15.41
CA THR A 103 8.04 -0.67 14.36
C THR A 103 7.86 -1.98 13.58
N SER A 104 8.90 -2.78 13.36
CA SER A 104 8.80 -4.06 12.67
C SER A 104 7.95 -5.10 13.41
N GLU A 105 7.94 -5.08 14.75
CA GLU A 105 7.08 -5.94 15.58
C GLU A 105 5.60 -5.57 15.43
N LEU A 106 5.31 -4.29 15.17
CA LEU A 106 3.96 -3.77 14.99
C LEU A 106 3.42 -3.99 13.57
N TYR A 107 4.31 -4.21 12.59
CA TYR A 107 3.99 -4.33 11.17
C TYR A 107 4.63 -5.60 10.57
N ALA A 108 5.03 -5.55 9.30
CA ALA A 108 5.87 -6.56 8.68
C ALA A 108 7.34 -6.31 9.06
N ASP A 109 8.03 -7.35 9.50
CA ASP A 109 9.49 -7.32 9.56
C ASP A 109 10.11 -7.30 8.15
N GLY A 110 11.43 -7.19 8.08
CA GLY A 110 12.15 -7.11 6.81
C GLY A 110 11.98 -8.35 5.93
N GLU A 111 11.79 -9.55 6.52
CA GLU A 111 11.59 -10.78 5.76
C GLU A 111 10.16 -10.85 5.21
N MET A 112 9.16 -10.51 6.02
CA MET A 112 7.77 -10.40 5.62
C MET A 112 7.56 -9.33 4.56
N ALA A 113 8.14 -8.14 4.76
CA ALA A 113 8.08 -7.05 3.79
C ALA A 113 8.74 -7.42 2.45
N ALA A 114 9.76 -8.30 2.49
CA ALA A 114 10.44 -8.80 1.30
C ALA A 114 9.76 -10.02 0.65
N GLY A 115 8.70 -10.58 1.23
CA GLY A 115 8.02 -11.76 0.65
C GLY A 115 8.76 -13.08 0.87
N ILE A 116 9.69 -13.14 1.84
CA ILE A 116 10.57 -14.31 2.05
C ILE A 116 10.40 -14.98 3.42
N SER A 117 9.44 -14.52 4.23
CA SER A 117 9.14 -15.12 5.53
C SER A 117 8.70 -16.59 5.39
N PRO A 118 8.98 -17.46 6.38
CA PRO A 118 8.43 -18.83 6.40
C PRO A 118 6.91 -18.88 6.23
N TYR A 119 6.18 -17.90 6.78
CA TYR A 119 4.72 -17.79 6.65
C TYR A 119 4.26 -17.50 5.22
N GLN A 120 5.09 -16.87 4.39
CA GLN A 120 4.76 -16.51 3.01
C GLN A 120 5.05 -17.65 2.02
N THR A 121 5.88 -18.61 2.42
CA THR A 121 6.29 -19.75 1.57
C THR A 121 5.55 -21.04 1.90
N MET A 122 4.93 -21.14 3.07
CA MET A 122 4.19 -22.34 3.48
C MET A 122 2.89 -22.55 2.65
N PRO A 123 2.40 -23.80 2.57
CA PRO A 123 1.10 -24.08 1.95
C PRO A 123 -0.05 -23.33 2.63
N THR A 124 -1.06 -22.94 1.83
CA THR A 124 -2.22 -22.16 2.30
C THR A 124 -2.94 -22.81 3.49
N ALA A 125 -3.11 -24.14 3.46
CA ALA A 125 -3.75 -24.88 4.54
C ALA A 125 -2.98 -24.82 5.86
N SER A 126 -1.64 -24.85 5.79
CA SER A 126 -0.77 -24.71 6.97
C SER A 126 -0.86 -23.30 7.55
N LEU A 127 -0.82 -22.28 6.68
CA LEU A 127 -0.96 -20.89 7.08
C LEU A 127 -2.30 -20.64 7.80
N LYS A 128 -3.38 -21.17 7.22
CA LYS A 128 -4.72 -21.10 7.82
C LYS A 128 -4.78 -21.80 9.17
N SER A 129 -4.21 -22.99 9.29
CA SER A 129 -4.18 -23.72 10.57
C SER A 129 -3.44 -22.96 11.67
N LEU A 130 -2.36 -22.25 11.35
CA LEU A 130 -1.63 -21.42 12.31
C LEU A 130 -2.41 -20.16 12.67
N ALA A 131 -3.00 -19.49 11.68
CA ALA A 131 -3.86 -18.32 11.89
C ALA A 131 -5.10 -18.65 12.76
N GLU A 132 -5.70 -19.83 12.60
CA GLU A 132 -6.78 -20.32 13.46
C GLU A 132 -6.33 -20.49 14.92
N ALA A 133 -5.06 -20.84 15.13
CA ALA A 133 -4.42 -21.00 16.44
C ALA A 133 -3.87 -19.69 17.06
N ASP A 134 -4.27 -18.52 16.54
CA ASP A 134 -3.79 -17.20 16.99
C ASP A 134 -2.28 -16.97 16.81
N ASP A 135 -1.62 -17.68 15.89
CA ASP A 135 -0.28 -17.30 15.47
C ASP A 135 -0.34 -15.95 14.75
N VAL A 136 0.21 -14.91 15.38
CA VAL A 136 0.09 -13.51 14.97
C VAL A 136 0.68 -13.29 13.57
N ASP A 137 1.82 -13.90 13.26
CA ASP A 137 2.47 -13.70 11.97
C ASP A 137 1.75 -14.46 10.86
N ALA A 138 1.30 -15.69 11.12
CA ALA A 138 0.47 -16.43 10.19
C ALA A 138 -0.84 -15.70 9.88
N LEU A 139 -1.48 -15.17 10.92
CA LEU A 139 -2.73 -14.41 10.81
C LEU A 139 -2.52 -13.09 10.04
N PHE A 140 -1.41 -12.41 10.26
CA PHE A 140 -1.04 -11.20 9.51
C PHE A 140 -0.88 -11.49 8.03
N VAL A 141 -0.04 -12.49 7.68
CA VAL A 141 0.21 -12.86 6.28
C VAL A 141 -1.09 -13.32 5.62
N LEU A 142 -1.89 -14.17 6.29
CA LEU A 142 -3.17 -14.62 5.76
C LEU A 142 -4.13 -13.45 5.53
N GLY A 143 -4.20 -12.51 6.46
CA GLY A 143 -5.04 -11.32 6.34
C GLY A 143 -4.66 -10.47 5.14
N ILE A 144 -3.37 -10.15 4.99
CA ILE A 144 -2.86 -9.39 3.84
C ILE A 144 -3.15 -10.13 2.53
N GLU A 145 -2.84 -11.42 2.45
CA GLU A 145 -3.09 -12.25 1.26
C GLU A 145 -4.58 -12.26 0.89
N THR A 146 -5.45 -12.39 1.89
CA THR A 146 -6.90 -12.43 1.69
C THR A 146 -7.42 -11.09 1.14
N VAL A 147 -6.99 -9.97 1.72
CA VAL A 147 -7.38 -8.64 1.22
C VAL A 147 -6.78 -8.36 -0.16
N TRP A 148 -5.54 -8.76 -0.40
CA TRP A 148 -4.89 -8.59 -1.69
C TRP A 148 -5.57 -9.43 -2.78
N LEU A 149 -5.94 -10.67 -2.47
CA LEU A 149 -6.71 -11.53 -3.36
C LEU A 149 -8.10 -10.95 -3.63
N ALA A 150 -8.77 -10.45 -2.60
CA ALA A 150 -10.07 -9.79 -2.74
C ALA A 150 -10.00 -8.57 -3.67
N THR A 151 -8.91 -7.81 -3.60
CA THR A 151 -8.74 -6.55 -4.32
C THR A 151 -8.13 -6.70 -5.71
N THR A 152 -7.35 -7.76 -5.96
CA THR A 152 -6.59 -7.91 -7.22
C THR A 152 -6.85 -9.21 -7.97
N GLY A 153 -7.48 -10.20 -7.35
CA GLY A 153 -7.66 -11.55 -7.91
C GLY A 153 -6.39 -12.39 -7.91
N LEU A 154 -5.30 -11.87 -7.34
CA LEU A 154 -4.01 -12.54 -7.24
C LEU A 154 -3.60 -12.68 -5.79
N MET A 155 -2.78 -13.67 -5.47
CA MET A 155 -2.06 -13.73 -4.20
C MET A 155 -0.73 -12.96 -4.33
N ILE A 156 -0.26 -12.35 -3.24
CA ILE A 156 1.03 -11.65 -3.21
C ILE A 156 2.14 -12.69 -3.34
N ASN A 157 2.06 -13.72 -2.51
CA ASN A 157 3.07 -14.76 -2.43
C ASN A 157 2.71 -15.96 -3.29
N GLN A 158 3.75 -16.59 -3.84
CA GLN A 158 3.63 -17.87 -4.52
C GLN A 158 3.69 -18.98 -3.48
N HIS A 159 2.55 -19.30 -2.86
CA HIS A 159 2.46 -20.46 -1.99
C HIS A 159 2.83 -21.73 -2.76
N SER A 160 3.52 -22.65 -2.08
CA SER A 160 4.07 -23.86 -2.69
C SER A 160 3.03 -24.79 -3.34
N ASP A 161 1.76 -24.67 -2.94
CA ASP A 161 0.61 -25.44 -3.42
C ASP A 161 -0.11 -24.80 -4.61
N LEU A 162 0.26 -23.58 -5.01
CA LEU A 162 -0.39 -22.85 -6.09
C LEU A 162 0.38 -22.93 -7.41
N PRO A 163 -0.33 -22.96 -8.56
CA PRO A 163 0.31 -22.93 -9.86
C PRO A 163 1.02 -21.59 -10.08
N LYS A 164 2.20 -21.66 -10.70
CA LYS A 164 2.93 -20.45 -11.10
C LYS A 164 2.26 -19.83 -12.33
N LEU A 165 1.76 -18.62 -12.16
CA LEU A 165 1.21 -17.80 -13.25
C LEU A 165 2.33 -17.05 -13.97
N SER A 166 2.25 -17.01 -15.29
CA SER A 166 3.02 -16.13 -16.16
C SER A 166 2.66 -14.65 -15.93
N GLY A 167 3.49 -13.74 -16.46
CA GLY A 167 3.22 -12.31 -16.38
C GLY A 167 1.95 -11.89 -17.14
N GLU A 168 1.67 -12.56 -18.26
CA GLU A 168 0.48 -12.33 -19.08
C GLU A 168 -0.79 -12.76 -18.34
N GLU A 169 -0.81 -13.98 -17.79
CA GLU A 169 -1.94 -14.49 -16.99
C GLU A 169 -2.23 -13.58 -15.78
N ARG A 170 -1.19 -13.14 -15.06
CA ARG A 170 -1.35 -12.19 -13.94
C ARG A 170 -1.98 -10.87 -14.39
N SER A 171 -1.54 -10.34 -15.54
CA SER A 171 -2.06 -9.09 -16.09
C SER A 171 -3.54 -9.22 -16.48
N GLU A 172 -3.93 -10.33 -17.11
CA GLU A 172 -5.31 -10.60 -17.49
C GLU A 172 -6.24 -10.74 -16.28
N ILE A 173 -5.80 -11.47 -15.24
CA ILE A 173 -6.54 -11.60 -13.98
C ILE A 173 -6.70 -10.22 -13.34
N ALA A 174 -5.61 -9.46 -13.15
CA ALA A 174 -5.67 -8.17 -12.47
C ALA A 174 -6.52 -7.10 -13.18
N LYS A 175 -6.68 -7.22 -14.51
CA LYS A 175 -7.52 -6.34 -15.34
C LYS A 175 -8.99 -6.74 -15.33
N SER A 176 -9.29 -8.03 -15.28
CA SER A 176 -10.67 -8.55 -15.34
C SER A 176 -11.30 -8.71 -13.95
N HIS A 177 -10.48 -8.72 -12.90
CA HIS A 177 -10.92 -8.89 -11.52
C HIS A 177 -11.82 -7.74 -11.05
N LYS A 178 -12.95 -8.11 -10.44
CA LYS A 178 -13.84 -7.21 -9.72
C LYS A 178 -13.63 -7.41 -8.23
N LEU A 179 -13.70 -6.32 -7.46
CA LEU A 179 -13.55 -6.39 -6.01
C LEU A 179 -14.49 -7.44 -5.39
N ASP A 180 -13.92 -8.39 -4.67
CA ASP A 180 -14.66 -9.42 -3.94
C ASP A 180 -14.94 -8.93 -2.51
N LEU A 181 -16.17 -8.48 -2.26
CA LEU A 181 -16.56 -7.92 -0.96
C LEU A 181 -16.59 -8.97 0.15
N GLU A 182 -16.98 -10.21 -0.16
CA GLU A 182 -17.07 -11.28 0.84
C GLU A 182 -15.67 -11.70 1.29
N LEU A 183 -14.74 -11.82 0.35
CA LEU A 183 -13.34 -12.12 0.67
C LEU A 183 -12.67 -10.94 1.38
N LEU A 184 -13.03 -9.70 1.02
CA LEU A 184 -12.53 -8.50 1.69
C LEU A 184 -12.93 -8.46 3.17
N GLU A 185 -14.16 -8.85 3.51
CA GLU A 185 -14.64 -8.96 4.89
C GLU A 185 -13.89 -10.05 5.68
N GLN A 186 -13.57 -11.19 5.05
CA GLN A 186 -12.75 -12.21 5.70
C GLN A 186 -11.34 -11.70 6.01
N GLY A 187 -10.74 -10.98 5.06
CA GLY A 187 -9.42 -10.37 5.24
C GLY A 187 -9.41 -9.30 6.33
N GLU A 188 -10.47 -8.50 6.42
CA GLU A 188 -10.67 -7.54 7.51
C GLU A 188 -10.65 -8.22 8.89
N GLU A 189 -11.41 -9.30 9.07
CA GLU A 189 -11.47 -10.01 10.35
C GLU A 189 -10.08 -10.49 10.79
N TYR A 190 -9.30 -11.07 9.87
CA TYR A 190 -7.94 -11.51 10.17
C TYR A 190 -7.04 -10.34 10.57
N LEU A 191 -7.08 -9.24 9.82
CA LEU A 191 -6.25 -8.05 10.08
C LEU A 191 -6.69 -7.28 11.33
N PHE A 192 -7.97 -7.33 11.69
CA PHE A 192 -8.45 -6.77 12.95
C PHE A 192 -7.99 -7.63 14.13
N ARG A 193 -8.18 -8.96 14.05
CA ARG A 193 -7.75 -9.89 15.10
C ARG A 193 -6.24 -9.81 15.33
N VAL A 194 -5.43 -9.76 14.28
CA VAL A 194 -3.97 -9.65 14.43
C VAL A 194 -3.54 -8.33 15.08
N ALA A 195 -4.22 -7.22 14.74
CA ALA A 195 -3.98 -5.94 15.38
C ALA A 195 -4.32 -5.97 16.88
N THR A 196 -5.42 -6.62 17.26
CA THR A 196 -5.79 -6.74 18.68
C THR A 196 -4.72 -7.46 19.51
N LEU A 197 -4.03 -8.43 18.89
CA LEU A 197 -2.96 -9.23 19.51
C LEU A 197 -1.59 -8.55 19.54
N GLY A 198 -1.43 -7.39 18.91
CA GLY A 198 -0.22 -6.55 19.05
C GLY A 198 0.39 -6.07 17.74
N LYS A 199 0.11 -6.72 16.60
CA LYS A 199 0.60 -6.28 15.29
C LYS A 199 -0.35 -5.26 14.67
N VAL A 200 -0.40 -4.08 15.27
CA VAL A 200 -1.38 -3.01 14.99
C VAL A 200 -1.35 -2.49 13.54
N GLY A 201 -0.27 -2.75 12.80
CA GLY A 201 -0.18 -2.46 11.38
C GLY A 201 -1.28 -3.08 10.53
N GLY A 202 -1.90 -4.18 10.99
CA GLY A 202 -3.05 -4.79 10.32
C GLY A 202 -4.20 -3.83 10.04
N LEU A 203 -4.45 -2.86 10.94
CA LEU A 203 -5.49 -1.84 10.75
C LEU A 203 -5.20 -0.94 9.55
N GLY A 204 -3.97 -0.47 9.46
CA GLY A 204 -3.51 0.39 8.36
C GLY A 204 -3.39 -0.37 7.04
N GLU A 205 -2.99 -1.64 7.07
CA GLU A 205 -2.92 -2.50 5.89
C GLU A 205 -4.30 -2.74 5.29
N TYR A 206 -5.32 -3.05 6.12
CA TYR A 206 -6.69 -3.19 5.63
C TYR A 206 -7.15 -1.92 4.91
N ALA A 207 -7.05 -0.76 5.56
CA ALA A 207 -7.49 0.51 4.98
C ALA A 207 -6.76 0.82 3.67
N SER A 208 -5.45 0.58 3.64
CA SER A 208 -4.61 0.83 2.46
C SER A 208 -4.97 -0.09 1.30
N LEU A 209 -5.05 -1.39 1.52
CA LEU A 209 -5.30 -2.38 0.48
C LEU A 209 -6.76 -2.30 -0.01
N ALA A 210 -7.72 -2.18 0.89
CA ALA A 210 -9.13 -1.99 0.52
C ALA A 210 -9.33 -0.72 -0.32
N SER A 211 -8.62 0.38 -0.01
CA SER A 211 -8.67 1.61 -0.83
C SER A 211 -8.15 1.41 -2.26
N LEU A 212 -7.19 0.49 -2.48
CA LEU A 212 -6.73 0.13 -3.83
C LEU A 212 -7.80 -0.63 -4.62
N GLY A 213 -8.62 -1.43 -3.92
CA GLY A 213 -9.74 -2.18 -4.50
C GLY A 213 -10.85 -1.30 -5.05
N MET A 214 -10.97 -0.05 -4.62
CA MET A 214 -12.05 0.87 -5.01
C MET A 214 -12.12 1.12 -6.52
N LYS A 215 -10.97 1.08 -7.22
CA LYS A 215 -10.91 1.21 -8.68
C LYS A 215 -11.50 0.01 -9.43
N ARG A 216 -11.74 -1.10 -8.74
CA ARG A 216 -12.27 -2.36 -9.28
C ARG A 216 -13.68 -2.67 -8.78
N LEU A 217 -14.36 -1.69 -8.20
CA LEU A 217 -15.78 -1.82 -7.92
C LEU A 217 -16.53 -2.04 -9.22
N SER A 218 -17.47 -2.97 -9.18
CA SER A 218 -18.34 -3.24 -10.32
C SER A 218 -19.36 -2.12 -10.48
N GLU A 219 -19.72 -1.77 -11.71
CA GLU A 219 -20.70 -0.71 -12.01
C GLU A 219 -22.10 -1.00 -11.41
N ASP A 220 -22.43 -2.27 -11.19
CA ASP A 220 -23.67 -2.74 -10.57
C ASP A 220 -23.59 -2.86 -9.05
N THR A 221 -22.47 -2.45 -8.42
CA THR A 221 -22.37 -2.43 -6.96
C THR A 221 -23.34 -1.41 -6.40
N ASP A 222 -24.19 -1.88 -5.49
CA ASP A 222 -25.16 -1.04 -4.78
C ASP A 222 -24.47 0.16 -4.10
N GLU A 223 -25.04 1.36 -4.29
CA GLU A 223 -24.44 2.60 -3.80
C GLU A 223 -24.31 2.63 -2.27
N GLN A 224 -25.26 2.02 -1.55
CA GLN A 224 -25.16 1.92 -0.09
C GLN A 224 -23.96 1.06 0.30
N LYS A 225 -23.72 -0.06 -0.39
CA LYS A 225 -22.52 -0.90 -0.17
C LYS A 225 -21.22 -0.17 -0.50
N VAL A 226 -21.22 0.68 -1.52
CA VAL A 226 -20.05 1.52 -1.84
C VAL A 226 -19.79 2.51 -0.69
N GLN A 227 -20.82 3.18 -0.18
CA GLN A 227 -20.69 4.09 0.95
C GLN A 227 -20.24 3.36 2.23
N GLU A 228 -20.75 2.16 2.48
CA GLU A 228 -20.33 1.26 3.58
C GLU A 228 -18.84 0.96 3.52
N LEU A 229 -18.38 0.53 2.35
CA LEU A 229 -16.99 0.17 2.16
C LEU A 229 -16.07 1.38 2.37
N ILE A 230 -16.39 2.54 1.80
CA ILE A 230 -15.57 3.74 1.99
C ILE A 230 -15.58 4.16 3.47
N ALA A 231 -16.75 4.17 4.11
CA ALA A 231 -16.87 4.50 5.53
C ALA A 231 -16.00 3.59 6.39
N LYS A 232 -16.04 2.27 6.13
CA LYS A 232 -15.21 1.27 6.82
C LYS A 232 -13.71 1.49 6.57
N ILE A 233 -13.30 1.78 5.34
CA ILE A 233 -11.90 2.11 5.01
C ILE A 233 -11.41 3.32 5.82
N LEU A 234 -12.22 4.38 5.90
CA LEU A 234 -11.89 5.58 6.66
C LEU A 234 -11.85 5.30 8.16
N ALA A 235 -12.81 4.55 8.70
CA ALA A 235 -12.86 4.17 10.10
C ALA A 235 -11.64 3.34 10.53
N TYR A 236 -11.18 2.39 9.72
CA TYR A 236 -9.94 1.65 10.00
C TYR A 236 -8.70 2.54 9.95
N SER A 237 -8.66 3.49 9.02
CA SER A 237 -7.56 4.44 8.95
C SER A 237 -7.52 5.38 10.14
N GLU A 238 -8.68 5.83 10.64
CA GLU A 238 -8.79 6.64 11.84
C GLU A 238 -8.46 5.82 13.09
N LEU A 239 -8.91 4.57 13.17
CA LEU A 239 -8.52 3.67 14.26
C LEU A 239 -7.01 3.45 14.29
N ALA A 240 -6.37 3.23 13.14
CA ALA A 240 -4.91 3.11 13.06
C ALA A 240 -4.21 4.37 13.60
N HIS A 241 -4.75 5.56 13.33
CA HIS A 241 -4.23 6.81 13.90
C HIS A 241 -4.45 6.89 15.42
N GLU A 242 -5.65 6.58 15.91
CA GLU A 242 -6.02 6.67 17.33
C GLU A 242 -5.30 5.64 18.22
N VAL A 243 -5.02 4.42 17.74
CA VAL A 243 -4.27 3.42 18.53
C VAL A 243 -2.84 3.86 18.81
N HIS A 244 -2.26 4.68 17.92
CA HIS A 244 -0.92 5.23 18.04
C HIS A 244 -0.86 6.55 18.83
N ARG A 245 -1.94 6.93 19.53
CA ARG A 245 -2.02 8.26 20.16
C ARG A 245 -0.92 8.58 21.19
N GLU A 246 -0.30 7.58 21.79
CA GLU A 246 0.77 7.79 22.77
C GLU A 246 2.17 7.88 22.12
N ASP A 247 2.28 7.66 20.79
CA ASP A 247 3.52 7.64 20.02
C ASP A 247 3.50 8.73 18.93
N GLY A 248 4.04 9.91 19.24
CA GLY A 248 3.89 11.13 18.42
C GLY A 248 4.35 11.00 16.96
N ILE A 249 5.49 10.35 16.71
CA ILE A 249 5.93 10.10 15.33
C ILE A 249 4.99 9.15 14.58
N MET A 250 4.47 8.12 15.25
CA MET A 250 3.55 7.18 14.62
C MET A 250 2.24 7.86 14.26
N GLN A 251 1.73 8.77 15.11
CA GLN A 251 0.57 9.60 14.74
C GLN A 251 0.81 10.39 13.45
N GLU A 252 1.96 11.07 13.30
CA GLU A 252 2.24 11.86 12.09
C GLU A 252 2.34 11.00 10.83
N ILE A 253 2.91 9.79 10.94
CA ILE A 253 2.95 8.81 9.85
C ILE A 253 1.52 8.36 9.50
N MET A 254 0.73 7.95 10.48
CA MET A 254 -0.65 7.49 10.27
C MET A 254 -1.55 8.59 9.72
N LYS A 255 -1.35 9.84 10.12
CA LYS A 255 -2.07 11.00 9.57
C LYS A 255 -1.77 11.21 8.08
N SER A 256 -0.52 11.04 7.66
CA SER A 256 -0.15 11.06 6.25
C SER A 256 -0.80 9.91 5.47
N GLN A 257 -0.78 8.71 6.06
CA GLN A 257 -1.45 7.53 5.51
C GLN A 257 -2.96 7.76 5.35
N LEU A 258 -3.62 8.33 6.35
CA LEU A 258 -5.06 8.64 6.32
C LEU A 258 -5.43 9.55 5.15
N LYS A 259 -4.65 10.62 4.92
CA LYS A 259 -4.84 11.49 3.75
C LYS A 259 -4.72 10.70 2.44
N SER A 260 -3.74 9.80 2.36
CA SER A 260 -3.49 8.97 1.16
C SER A 260 -4.62 7.96 0.92
N VAL A 261 -5.06 7.27 1.98
CA VAL A 261 -6.18 6.31 1.97
C VAL A 261 -7.47 7.02 1.55
N GLN A 262 -7.81 8.14 2.19
CA GLN A 262 -9.00 8.92 1.85
C GLN A 262 -8.99 9.35 0.38
N ARG A 263 -7.85 9.85 -0.12
CA ARG A 263 -7.72 10.22 -1.54
C ARG A 263 -7.99 9.03 -2.45
N LYS A 264 -7.36 7.87 -2.22
CA LYS A 264 -7.54 6.66 -3.04
C LYS A 264 -8.98 6.14 -2.99
N ALA A 265 -9.60 6.15 -1.81
CA ALA A 265 -10.94 5.62 -1.63
C ALA A 265 -12.00 6.45 -2.38
N PHE A 266 -11.82 7.78 -2.44
CA PHE A 266 -12.72 8.68 -3.16
C PHE A 266 -12.35 8.92 -4.62
N GLU A 267 -11.14 8.53 -5.06
CA GLU A 267 -10.63 8.79 -6.42
C GLU A 267 -11.62 8.41 -7.53
N PRO A 268 -12.31 7.25 -7.50
CA PRO A 268 -13.26 6.88 -8.56
C PRO A 268 -14.52 7.76 -8.64
N PHE A 269 -14.78 8.60 -7.63
CA PHE A 269 -16.05 9.30 -7.45
C PHE A 269 -15.92 10.82 -7.56
N VAL A 270 -14.71 11.36 -7.74
CA VAL A 270 -14.45 12.81 -7.72
C VAL A 270 -15.18 13.59 -8.81
N GLU A 271 -15.48 12.95 -9.93
CA GLU A 271 -16.19 13.55 -11.09
C GLU A 271 -17.73 13.48 -10.97
N ARG A 272 -18.27 12.96 -9.86
CA ARG A 272 -19.73 12.94 -9.65
C ARG A 272 -20.29 14.34 -9.42
N ASP A 273 -21.44 14.63 -10.03
CA ASP A 273 -22.16 15.90 -9.82
C ASP A 273 -22.53 16.13 -8.35
N ASP A 274 -22.83 15.06 -7.61
CA ASP A 274 -23.21 15.09 -6.20
C ASP A 274 -22.04 14.79 -5.25
N PHE A 275 -20.79 14.81 -5.73
CA PHE A 275 -19.61 14.34 -4.97
C PHE A 275 -19.49 14.95 -3.57
N LYS A 276 -19.80 16.25 -3.41
CA LYS A 276 -19.74 16.91 -2.09
C LYS A 276 -20.73 16.30 -1.09
N THR A 277 -21.96 16.05 -1.53
CA THR A 277 -23.00 15.43 -0.71
C THR A 277 -22.67 13.97 -0.44
N PHE A 278 -22.26 13.23 -1.47
CA PHE A 278 -21.80 11.85 -1.35
C PHE A 278 -20.67 11.72 -0.31
N LYS A 279 -19.63 12.56 -0.42
CA LYS A 279 -18.51 12.57 0.52
C LYS A 279 -18.94 12.91 1.95
N ALA A 280 -19.87 13.85 2.12
CA ALA A 280 -20.38 14.21 3.45
C ALA A 280 -21.15 13.06 4.10
N ASN A 281 -22.02 12.38 3.34
CA ASN A 281 -22.77 11.21 3.83
C ASN A 281 -21.83 10.06 4.22
N VAL A 282 -20.80 9.80 3.40
CA VAL A 282 -19.78 8.80 3.71
C VAL A 282 -18.99 9.17 4.97
N GLN A 283 -18.68 10.46 5.18
CA GLN A 283 -17.97 10.90 6.38
C GLN A 283 -18.82 10.72 7.64
N GLU A 284 -20.10 11.12 7.61
CA GLU A 284 -21.02 10.89 8.74
C GLU A 284 -21.10 9.41 9.09
N ARG A 285 -21.15 8.54 8.08
CA ARG A 285 -21.13 7.10 8.28
C ARG A 285 -19.78 6.61 8.81
N ALA A 286 -18.66 7.12 8.31
CA ALA A 286 -17.33 6.75 8.78
C ALA A 286 -17.15 7.07 10.27
N ASP A 287 -17.72 8.20 10.73
CA ASP A 287 -17.67 8.60 12.14
C ASP A 287 -18.44 7.58 13.01
N TYR A 288 -19.62 7.12 12.57
CA TYR A 288 -20.38 6.06 13.25
C TYR A 288 -19.63 4.71 13.24
N GLU A 289 -19.11 4.29 12.08
CA GLU A 289 -18.36 3.04 11.95
C GLU A 289 -17.08 3.07 12.81
N PHE A 290 -16.44 4.22 12.97
CA PHE A 290 -15.30 4.39 13.86
C PHE A 290 -15.67 4.16 15.32
N GLU A 291 -16.79 4.70 15.81
CA GLU A 291 -17.23 4.50 17.19
C GLU A 291 -17.49 3.02 17.50
N GLU A 292 -18.19 2.32 16.60
CA GLU A 292 -18.44 0.87 16.71
C GLU A 292 -17.13 0.07 16.68
N LEU A 293 -16.24 0.39 15.73
CA LEU A 293 -14.96 -0.27 15.57
C LEU A 293 -14.04 -0.05 16.77
N PHE A 294 -14.00 1.17 17.31
CA PHE A 294 -13.21 1.51 18.50
C PHE A 294 -13.74 0.84 19.76
N SER A 295 -15.07 0.72 19.89
CA SER A 295 -15.70 -0.05 20.96
C SER A 295 -15.28 -1.53 20.90
N ARG A 296 -15.38 -2.14 19.71
CA ARG A 296 -14.94 -3.51 19.45
C ARG A 296 -13.44 -3.69 19.74
N TRP A 297 -12.60 -2.74 19.34
CA TRP A 297 -11.17 -2.72 19.62
C TRP A 297 -10.90 -2.77 21.13
N LYS A 298 -11.56 -1.87 21.88
CA LYS A 298 -11.42 -1.78 23.33
C LYS A 298 -11.84 -3.08 24.02
N GLU A 299 -12.98 -3.64 23.66
CA GLU A 299 -13.48 -4.90 24.22
C GLU A 299 -12.49 -6.05 24.01
N ARG A 300 -11.95 -6.19 22.79
CA ARG A 300 -10.98 -7.25 22.47
C ARG A 300 -9.67 -7.06 23.21
N ARG A 301 -9.14 -5.83 23.27
CA ARG A 301 -7.91 -5.52 24.01
C ARG A 301 -8.08 -5.82 25.50
N GLU A 302 -9.21 -5.42 26.09
CA GLU A 302 -9.54 -5.69 27.49
C GLU A 302 -9.63 -7.20 27.76
N TYR A 303 -10.27 -7.97 26.88
CA TYR A 303 -10.34 -9.42 26.97
C TYR A 303 -8.96 -10.09 27.03
N TYR A 304 -7.99 -9.59 26.26
CA TYR A 304 -6.60 -10.09 26.27
C TYR A 304 -5.71 -9.44 27.35
N GLY A 305 -6.24 -8.53 28.17
CA GLY A 305 -5.47 -7.80 29.19
C GLY A 305 -4.44 -6.83 28.61
N LEU A 306 -4.68 -6.33 27.39
CA LEU A 306 -3.81 -5.42 26.67
C LEU A 306 -4.34 -3.97 26.72
N PRO A 307 -3.47 -2.94 26.71
CA PRO A 307 -3.91 -1.54 26.83
C PRO A 307 -4.68 -1.06 25.60
N THR A 308 -5.77 -0.31 25.74
CA THR A 308 -6.51 0.24 24.58
C THR A 308 -5.63 1.13 23.69
N HIS A 309 -4.77 1.93 24.31
CA HIS A 309 -3.76 2.74 23.62
C HIS A 309 -2.38 2.26 24.08
N PRO A 310 -1.78 1.29 23.37
CA PRO A 310 -0.42 0.87 23.65
C PRO A 310 0.55 2.04 23.42
N LYS A 311 1.59 2.12 24.26
CA LYS A 311 2.73 2.99 24.05
C LYS A 311 3.90 2.13 23.62
N PHE A 312 4.28 2.21 22.36
CA PHE A 312 5.31 1.35 21.78
C PHE A 312 6.70 1.95 21.91
N ILE A 313 6.80 3.28 21.84
CA ILE A 313 8.07 4.01 21.92
C ILE A 313 8.34 4.35 23.39
N THR A 314 9.33 3.68 23.97
CA THR A 314 9.71 3.85 25.39
C THR A 314 11.18 4.22 25.53
N ASP A 315 11.55 4.63 26.76
CA ASP A 315 12.93 4.81 27.18
C ASP A 315 13.74 5.72 26.23
N ASP A 316 14.94 5.26 25.83
CA ASP A 316 15.89 6.02 25.02
C ASP A 316 15.36 6.35 23.61
N LEU A 317 14.31 5.67 23.13
CA LEU A 317 13.68 5.96 21.85
C LEU A 317 12.78 7.20 21.87
N VAL A 318 12.33 7.65 23.04
CA VAL A 318 11.39 8.78 23.15
C VAL A 318 12.01 10.04 22.54
N GLU A 319 13.20 10.45 23.00
CA GLU A 319 13.86 11.66 22.49
C GLU A 319 14.16 11.58 20.99
N TYR A 320 14.58 10.41 20.51
CA TYR A 320 14.83 10.18 19.08
C TYR A 320 13.54 10.33 18.28
N SER A 321 12.45 9.72 18.75
CA SER A 321 11.14 9.76 18.08
C SER A 321 10.56 11.17 18.01
N GLU A 322 10.69 11.96 19.07
CA GLU A 322 10.22 13.36 19.11
C GLU A 322 11.03 14.24 18.14
N ALA A 323 12.34 14.00 18.05
CA ALA A 323 13.18 14.70 17.08
C ALA A 323 12.81 14.32 15.63
N MET A 324 12.55 13.04 15.37
CA MET A 324 12.10 12.57 14.07
C MET A 324 10.69 13.05 13.71
N GLU A 325 9.78 13.17 14.69
CA GLU A 325 8.44 13.74 14.53
C GLU A 325 8.55 15.20 14.06
N ALA A 326 9.43 15.99 14.68
CA ALA A 326 9.70 17.36 14.25
C ALA A 326 10.20 17.43 12.80
N CYS A 327 11.03 16.49 12.37
CA CYS A 327 11.43 16.37 10.96
C CYS A 327 10.24 16.00 10.07
N HIS A 328 9.42 15.03 10.46
CA HIS A 328 8.27 14.58 9.67
C HIS A 328 7.23 15.68 9.45
N LYS A 329 7.04 16.58 10.42
CA LYS A 329 6.17 17.75 10.28
C LYS A 329 6.57 18.70 9.15
N LEU A 330 7.81 18.64 8.67
CA LEU A 330 8.25 19.40 7.48
C LEU A 330 7.61 18.89 6.18
N LEU A 331 7.05 17.67 6.18
CA LEU A 331 6.38 17.06 5.02
C LEU A 331 4.92 17.53 4.83
N ASN A 332 4.34 18.18 5.85
CA ASN A 332 2.92 18.57 5.92
C ASN A 332 2.71 20.07 5.66
#